data_AF-A0A9D2WRW5-F1
#
_entry.id   AF-A0A9D2WRW5-F1
#
_cell.length_a   1.000
_cell.length_b   1.000
_cell.length_c   1.000
_cell.angle_alpha   90.00
_cell.angle_beta   90.00
_cell.angle_gamma   90.00
#
_symmetry.space_group_name_H-M   'P 1'
#
loop_
_entity.id
_entity.type
_entity.pdbx_description
1 polymer ?
#
loop_
_entity_poly.entity_id
_entity_poly.type
_entity_poly.pdbx_seq_one_letter_code
_entity_poly.pdbx_strand_id
1 'polypeptide(L)'
;MLNLFNANNTNQPQLREFDPLTVQRIKEGAYLVKMISETQVAARKCDFYAGNTVDPEIKNAFENEAKLLKQSARLLQQYYESITLE
;
A
#
# COMPACT_ATOMS: atom_id res chain seq x y z
N MET A 1 -6.36 -50.27 -1.28
CA MET A 1 -7.12 -49.10 -0.79
C MET A 1 -6.17 -47.93 -0.48
N LEU A 2 -5.44 -47.42 -1.47
CA LEU A 2 -4.59 -46.22 -1.33
C LEU A 2 -4.82 -45.22 -2.48
N ASN A 3 -5.39 -45.68 -3.61
CA ASN A 3 -5.62 -44.85 -4.78
C ASN A 3 -6.96 -44.10 -4.80
N LEU A 4 -7.84 -44.32 -3.81
CA LEU A 4 -9.14 -43.62 -3.71
C LEU A 4 -9.04 -42.29 -2.94
N PHE A 5 -7.97 -42.07 -2.17
CA PHE A 5 -7.77 -40.80 -1.44
C PHE A 5 -7.19 -39.68 -2.31
N ASN A 6 -6.58 -40.00 -3.46
CA ASN A 6 -5.95 -39.00 -4.32
C ASN A 6 -6.91 -38.34 -5.33
N ALA A 7 -8.10 -38.90 -5.54
CA ALA A 7 -9.06 -38.40 -6.54
C ALA A 7 -9.91 -37.20 -6.05
N ASN A 8 -9.92 -36.93 -4.74
CA ASN A 8 -10.68 -35.82 -4.14
C ASN A 8 -9.88 -34.53 -3.94
N ASN A 9 -8.57 -34.51 -4.23
CA ASN A 9 -7.72 -33.33 -4.08
C ASN A 9 -7.55 -32.51 -5.38
N THR A 10 -8.07 -32.97 -6.51
CA THR A 10 -7.93 -32.30 -7.81
C THR A 10 -8.86 -31.10 -7.99
N ASN A 11 -9.90 -30.98 -7.17
CA ASN A 11 -10.90 -29.90 -7.22
C ASN A 11 -11.00 -29.11 -5.91
N GLN A 12 -10.07 -29.27 -4.97
CA GLN A 12 -9.96 -28.31 -3.88
C GLN A 12 -9.37 -27.02 -4.47
N PRO A 13 -9.89 -25.82 -4.16
CA PRO A 13 -9.16 -24.60 -4.44
C PRO A 13 -7.80 -24.79 -3.78
N GLN A 14 -6.74 -24.88 -4.60
CA GLN A 14 -5.39 -24.92 -4.05
C GLN A 14 -5.32 -23.75 -3.09
N LEU A 15 -5.07 -24.02 -1.81
CA LEU A 15 -5.01 -23.02 -0.76
C LEU A 15 -3.80 -22.08 -1.03
N ARG A 16 -3.89 -21.27 -2.08
CA ARG A 16 -2.94 -20.20 -2.45
C ARG A 16 -2.73 -19.27 -1.27
N GLU A 17 -3.71 -19.18 -0.37
CA GLU A 17 -3.63 -18.44 0.88
C GLU A 17 -2.55 -18.95 1.86
N PHE A 18 -1.98 -20.14 1.68
CA PHE A 18 -0.87 -20.66 2.49
C PHE A 18 0.47 -20.76 1.73
N ASP A 19 0.50 -20.41 0.44
CA ASP A 19 1.76 -20.28 -0.27
C ASP A 19 2.55 -19.09 0.34
N PRO A 20 3.78 -19.29 0.83
CA PRO A 20 4.54 -18.23 1.50
C PRO A 20 4.68 -16.94 0.67
N LEU A 21 4.79 -17.06 -0.66
CA LEU A 21 4.89 -15.91 -1.55
C LEU A 21 3.57 -15.15 -1.63
N THR A 22 2.44 -15.86 -1.75
CA THR A 22 1.10 -15.26 -1.74
C THR A 22 0.79 -14.59 -0.39
N VAL A 23 1.12 -15.23 0.74
CA VAL A 23 0.98 -14.64 2.09
C VAL A 23 1.83 -13.38 2.24
N GLN A 24 3.07 -13.41 1.74
CA GLN A 24 3.95 -12.25 1.76
C GLN A 24 3.35 -11.09 0.95
N ARG A 25 2.89 -11.34 -0.28
CA ARG A 25 2.24 -10.33 -1.13
C ARG A 25 1.01 -9.72 -0.47
N ILE A 26 0.17 -10.51 0.19
CA ILE A 26 -1.00 -10.01 0.93
C ILE A 26 -0.57 -9.08 2.08
N LYS A 27 0.42 -9.48 2.88
CA LYS A 27 0.93 -8.67 3.98
C LYS A 27 1.57 -7.37 3.50
N GLU A 28 2.36 -7.46 2.44
CA GLU A 28 3.01 -6.32 1.80
C GLU A 28 1.98 -5.35 1.20
N GLY A 29 0.98 -5.87 0.48
CA GLY A 29 -0.13 -5.07 -0.05
C GLY A 29 -0.90 -4.34 1.05
N ALA A 30 -1.23 -5.03 2.15
CA ALA A 30 -1.90 -4.40 3.30
C ALA A 30 -1.05 -3.30 3.94
N TYR A 31 0.26 -3.51 4.05
CA TYR A 31 1.19 -2.49 4.52
C TYR A 31 1.23 -1.27 3.58
N LEU A 32 1.31 -1.49 2.27
CA LEU A 32 1.32 -0.41 1.28
C LEU A 32 0.04 0.41 1.32
N VAL A 33 -1.13 -0.22 1.43
CA VAL A 33 -2.42 0.48 1.57
C VAL A 33 -2.41 1.41 2.79
N LYS A 34 -1.90 0.93 3.93
CA LYS A 34 -1.74 1.76 5.14
C LYS A 34 -0.80 2.93 4.88
N MET A 35 0.38 2.67 4.32
CA MET A 35 1.38 3.70 4.04
C MET A 35 0.88 4.77 3.07
N ILE A 36 0.15 4.38 2.02
CA ILE A 36 -0.47 5.32 1.07
C ILE A 36 -1.46 6.22 1.80
N SER A 37 -2.33 5.64 2.64
CA SER A 37 -3.33 6.40 3.41
C SER A 37 -2.67 7.39 4.37
N GLU A 38 -1.70 6.94 5.16
CA GLU A 38 -0.97 7.80 6.11
C GLU A 38 -0.22 8.92 5.39
N THR A 39 0.42 8.62 4.25
CA THR A 39 1.12 9.61 3.41
C THR A 39 0.15 10.68 2.89
N GLN A 40 -1.04 10.27 2.42
CA GLN A 40 -2.07 11.21 1.95
C GLN A 40 -2.63 12.08 3.09
N VAL A 41 -2.85 11.50 4.28
CA VAL A 41 -3.27 12.25 5.47
C VAL A 41 -2.21 13.27 5.87
N ALA A 42 -0.94 12.87 5.88
CA ALA A 42 0.18 13.76 6.19
C ALA A 42 0.25 14.92 5.19
N ALA A 43 0.12 14.65 3.89
CA ALA A 43 0.10 15.69 2.86
C ALA A 43 -1.01 16.73 3.10
N ARG A 44 -2.23 16.26 3.42
CA ARG A 44 -3.36 17.16 3.74
C ARG A 44 -3.11 17.99 4.99
N LYS A 45 -2.44 17.43 6.00
CA LYS A 45 -2.05 18.18 7.21
C LYS A 45 -1.01 19.25 6.88
N CYS A 46 -0.02 18.93 6.05
CA CYS A 46 0.95 19.92 5.58
C CYS A 46 0.26 21.06 4.81
N ASP A 47 -0.64 20.76 3.87
CA ASP A 47 -1.44 21.77 3.17
C ASP A 47 -2.25 22.64 4.15
N PHE A 48 -2.88 22.01 5.15
CA PHE A 48 -3.63 22.73 6.18
C PHE A 48 -2.74 23.67 6.98
N TYR A 49 -1.58 23.21 7.48
CA TYR A 49 -0.69 24.06 8.27
C TYR A 49 -0.06 25.17 7.42
N ALA A 50 0.31 24.90 6.16
CA ALA A 50 0.78 25.92 5.23
C ALA A 50 -0.25 27.05 5.06
N GLY A 51 -1.53 26.71 4.91
CA GLY A 51 -2.61 27.70 4.76
C GLY A 51 -2.90 28.54 6.01
N ASN A 52 -2.50 28.06 7.20
CA ASN A 52 -2.71 28.75 8.47
C ASN A 52 -1.45 29.47 9.00
N THR A 53 -0.32 29.33 8.32
CA THR A 53 0.97 29.87 8.78
C THR A 53 1.22 31.26 8.18
N VAL A 54 1.61 32.21 9.03
CA VAL A 54 1.97 33.58 8.62
C VAL A 54 3.44 33.68 8.20
N ASP A 55 4.31 32.85 8.80
CA ASP A 55 5.72 32.77 8.49
C ASP A 55 5.93 32.15 7.08
N PRO A 56 6.56 32.89 6.13
CA PRO A 56 6.78 32.40 4.77
C PRO A 56 7.71 31.18 4.68
N GLU A 57 8.70 31.06 5.56
CA GLU A 57 9.65 29.95 5.53
C GLU A 57 8.97 28.65 5.98
N ILE A 58 8.24 28.71 7.09
CA ILE A 58 7.47 27.56 7.61
C ILE A 58 6.37 27.16 6.61
N LYS A 59 5.68 28.14 6.02
CA LYS A 59 4.70 27.87 4.96
C LYS A 59 5.33 27.11 3.79
N ASN A 60 6.45 27.61 3.26
CA ASN A 60 7.15 26.97 2.15
C ASN A 60 7.63 25.55 2.50
N ALA A 61 8.10 25.34 3.74
CA ALA A 61 8.50 24.01 4.21
C ALA A 61 7.33 23.02 4.15
N PHE A 62 6.15 23.41 4.64
CA PHE A 62 4.95 22.57 4.58
C PHE A 62 4.45 22.34 3.14
N GLU A 63 4.46 23.36 2.28
CA GLU A 63 4.05 23.22 0.87
C GLU A 63 4.98 22.26 0.11
N ASN A 64 6.29 22.37 0.33
CA ASN A 64 7.27 21.48 -0.26
C ASN A 64 7.09 20.03 0.22
N GLU A 65 6.90 19.83 1.52
CA GLU A 65 6.66 18.51 2.10
C GLU A 65 5.35 17.91 1.57
N ALA A 66 4.27 18.70 1.49
CA ALA A 66 3.01 18.23 0.93
C ALA A 66 3.15 17.75 -0.52
N LYS A 67 3.96 18.45 -1.32
CA LYS A 67 4.26 18.07 -2.71
C LYS A 67 5.04 16.75 -2.77
N LEU A 68 6.06 16.58 -1.92
CA LEU A 68 6.84 15.34 -1.83
C LEU A 68 5.95 14.16 -1.41
N LEU A 69 5.13 14.33 -0.37
CA LEU A 69 4.21 13.29 0.10
C LEU A 69 3.19 12.88 -0.98
N LYS A 70 2.65 13.85 -1.74
CA LYS A 70 1.75 13.56 -2.88
C LYS A 70 2.46 12.75 -3.98
N GLN A 71 3.73 13.02 -4.25
CA GLN A 71 4.52 12.25 -5.22
C GLN A 71 4.82 10.85 -4.68
N SER A 72 5.24 10.73 -3.43
CA SER A 72 5.51 9.45 -2.77
C SER A 72 4.27 8.55 -2.73
N ALA A 73 3.08 9.11 -2.43
CA ALA A 73 1.84 8.36 -2.46
C ALA A 73 1.54 7.75 -3.84
N ARG A 74 1.87 8.46 -4.94
CA ARG A 74 1.72 7.93 -6.31
C ARG A 74 2.70 6.81 -6.59
N LEU A 75 3.95 6.93 -6.15
CA LEU A 75 4.95 5.87 -6.29
C LEU A 75 4.56 4.61 -5.52
N LEU A 76 4.07 4.77 -4.28
CA LEU A 76 3.57 3.66 -3.48
C LEU A 76 2.35 3.00 -4.13
N GLN A 77 1.44 3.78 -4.73
CA GLN A 77 0.30 3.26 -5.47
C GLN A 77 0.73 2.45 -6.71
N GLN A 78 1.68 2.96 -7.49
CA GLN A 78 2.25 2.23 -8.64
C GLN A 78 2.91 0.93 -8.22
N TYR A 79 3.62 0.94 -7.09
CA TYR A 79 4.24 -0.27 -6.56
C TYR A 79 3.19 -1.28 -6.09
N TYR A 80 2.17 -0.83 -5.35
CA TYR A 80 1.03 -1.65 -4.95
C TYR A 80 0.36 -2.32 -6.16
N GLU A 81 0.11 -1.56 -7.22
CA GLU A 81 -0.45 -2.07 -8.48
C GLU A 81 0.46 -3.11 -9.13
N SER A 82 1.77 -2.89 -9.16
CA SER A 82 2.74 -3.84 -9.74
C SER A 82 2.83 -5.18 -9.03
N ILE A 83 2.47 -5.25 -7.74
CA ILE A 83 2.51 -6.50 -6.98
C ILE A 83 1.13 -7.19 -6.86
N THR A 84 0.05 -6.49 -7.27
CA THR A 84 -1.33 -6.99 -7.19
C THR A 84 -1.96 -7.28 -8.56
N LEU A 85 -1.50 -6.64 -9.63
CA LEU A 85 -1.86 -6.97 -11.01
C LEU A 85 -0.88 -8.02 -11.53
N GLU A 86 -1.33 -9.29 -11.60
CA GLU A 86 -0.65 -10.37 -12.34
C GLU A 86 -0.81 -10.20 -13.86
#